data_AF-A0A2W6DIT3-F1
#
_entry.id   AF-A0A2W6DIT3-F1
#
_cell.length_a   1.000
_cell.length_b   1.000
_cell.length_c   1.000
_cell.angle_alpha   90.00
_cell.angle_beta   90.00
_cell.angle_gamma   90.00
#
_symmetry.space_group_name_H-M   'P 1'
#
loop_
_entity.id
_entity.type
_entity.pdbx_description
1 polymer ?
#
loop_
_entity_poly.entity_id
_entity_poly.type
_entity_poly.pdbx_seq_one_letter_code
_entity_poly.pdbx_strand_id
1 'polypeptide(L)' 'MRVGVVTFPGSLDDRDAARAVRIAGAESVMLWHADPSLHDVDAVILPGGFSYGDYL' A
#
# COMPACT_ATOMS: atom_id res chain seq x y z
N MET A 1 6.00 8.91 -11.52
CA MET A 1 4.98 9.00 -10.47
C MET A 1 5.25 7.91 -9.45
N ARG A 2 5.31 8.26 -8.18
CA ARG A 2 5.57 7.38 -7.04
C ARG A 2 4.25 7.12 -6.32
N VAL A 3 3.87 5.86 -6.20
CA VAL A 3 2.61 5.45 -5.58
C VAL A 3 2.91 4.62 -4.35
N GLY A 4 2.49 5.12 -3.19
CA GLY A 4 2.54 4.40 -1.94
C GLY A 4 1.48 3.31 -1.87
N VAL A 5 1.84 2.10 -1.47
CA VAL A 5 0.90 1.02 -1.16
C VAL A 5 1.05 0.67 0.31
N VAL A 6 0.00 0.92 1.10
CA VAL A 6 0.06 0.76 2.56
C VAL A 6 -0.16 -0.68 2.96
N THR A 7 0.70 -1.22 3.81
CA THR A 7 0.52 -2.53 4.46
C THR A 7 0.10 -2.33 5.91
N PHE A 8 -1.03 -2.93 6.28
CA PHE A 8 -1.50 -3.13 7.65
C PHE A 8 -1.24 -4.59 8.08
N PRO A 9 -1.21 -4.89 9.39
CA PRO A 9 -1.40 -6.25 9.86
C PRO A 9 -2.72 -6.81 9.30
N GLY A 10 -2.66 -7.88 8.50
CA GLY A 10 -3.85 -8.46 7.85
C GLY A 10 -4.20 -7.91 6.46
N SER A 11 -3.38 -7.04 5.87
CA SER A 11 -3.45 -6.76 4.43
C SER A 11 -3.22 -8.03 3.61
N LEU A 12 -4.00 -8.23 2.56
CA LEU A 12 -3.90 -9.39 1.67
C LEU A 12 -3.52 -8.99 0.24
N ASP A 13 -4.02 -7.84 -0.23
CA ASP A 13 -3.91 -7.43 -1.63
C ASP A 13 -2.81 -6.37 -1.87
N ASP A 14 -1.96 -6.10 -0.89
CA ASP A 14 -0.90 -5.07 -0.97
C ASP A 14 0.14 -5.38 -2.06
N ARG A 15 0.51 -6.65 -2.22
CA ARG A 15 1.40 -7.11 -3.29
C ARG A 15 0.77 -6.99 -4.68
N ASP A 16 -0.53 -7.27 -4.79
CA ASP A 16 -1.26 -7.17 -6.04
C ASP A 16 -1.44 -5.72 -6.46
N ALA A 17 -1.75 -4.83 -5.51
CA ALA A 17 -1.74 -3.38 -5.74
C ALA A 17 -0.36 -2.88 -6.19
N ALA A 18 0.73 -3.29 -5.51
CA ALA A 18 2.08 -2.90 -5.91
C ALA A 18 2.46 -3.41 -7.30
N ARG A 19 2.01 -4.62 -7.67
CA ARG A 19 2.17 -5.16 -9.03
C ARG A 19 1.40 -4.33 -10.05
N ALA A 20 0.15 -3.98 -9.77
CA ALA A 20 -0.68 -3.18 -10.68
C ALA A 20 -0.06 -1.79 -10.93
N VAL A 21 0.48 -1.14 -9.89
CA VAL A 21 1.22 0.13 -10.01
C VAL A 21 2.38 0.02 -11.00
N ARG A 22 3.20 -1.04 -10.89
CA ARG A 22 4.34 -1.26 -11.82
C ARG A 22 3.87 -1.52 -13.25
N ILE A 23 2.80 -2.30 -13.43
CA ILE A 23 2.21 -2.57 -14.75
C ILE A 23 1.69 -1.27 -15.38
N ALA A 24 1.15 -0.35 -14.58
CA ALA A 24 0.71 0.97 -15.02
C ALA A 24 1.87 1.96 -15.31
N GLY A 25 3.14 1.53 -15.16
CA GLY A 25 4.31 2.36 -15.45
C GLY A 25 4.73 3.31 -14.33
N ALA A 26 4.21 3.13 -13.12
CA ALA A 26 4.57 3.92 -11.94
C ALA A 26 5.52 3.16 -10.99
N GLU A 27 6.21 3.90 -10.12
CA GLU A 27 7.05 3.33 -9.06
C GLU A 27 6.17 2.97 -7.86
N SER A 28 6.17 1.69 -7.45
CA SER A 28 5.50 1.26 -6.22
C SER A 28 6.42 1.45 -5.01
N VAL A 29 5.97 2.19 -4.01
CA VAL A 29 6.66 2.34 -2.72
C VAL A 29 5.82 1.61 -1.66
N MET A 30 6.36 0.57 -1.02
CA MET A 30 5.65 -0.07 0.08
C MET A 30 5.73 0.82 1.32
N LEU A 31 4.60 1.05 1.97
CA LEU A 31 4.48 1.90 3.16
C LEU A 31 3.97 1.07 4.33
N TRP A 32 4.66 1.10 5.46
CA TRP A 32 4.14 0.49 6.68
C TRP A 32 3.16 1.45 7.37
N HIS A 33 1.99 0.96 7.78
CA HIS A 33 0.94 1.80 8.36
C HIS A 33 1.36 2.60 9.61
N ALA A 34 2.36 2.15 10.35
CA ALA A 34 2.85 2.80 11.56
C ALA A 34 4.07 3.69 11.33
N ASP A 35 4.55 3.81 10.09
CA ASP A 35 5.66 4.72 9.79
C ASP A 35 5.17 6.18 9.80
N PRO A 36 5.99 7.12 10.32
CA PRO A 36 5.59 8.52 10.47
C PRO A 36 5.64 9.33 9.15
N SER A 37 6.01 8.69 8.04
CA SER A 37 6.24 9.34 6.75
C SER A 37 5.64 8.53 5.61
N LEU A 38 5.17 9.23 4.58
CA LEU A 38 4.70 8.64 3.33
C LEU A 38 5.79 8.61 2.25
N HIS A 39 7.03 8.97 2.59
CA HIS A 39 8.19 8.95 1.70
C HIS A 39 7.99 9.76 0.40
N ASP A 40 7.30 10.90 0.45
CA ASP A 40 7.08 11.82 -0.68
C ASP A 40 6.47 11.15 -1.92
N VAL A 41 5.48 10.27 -1.72
CA VAL A 41 4.70 9.68 -2.81
C VAL A 41 3.67 10.67 -3.37
N ASP A 42 3.38 10.57 -4.67
CA ASP A 42 2.40 11.42 -5.36
C ASP A 42 0.96 10.97 -5.10
N ALA A 43 0.76 9.69 -4.74
CA ALA A 43 -0.53 9.08 -4.44
C ALA A 43 -0.38 7.90 -3.46
N VAL A 44 -1.48 7.53 -2.81
CA VAL A 44 -1.56 6.40 -1.87
C VAL A 44 -2.69 5.46 -2.26
N ILE A 45 -2.42 4.15 -2.19
CA ILE A 45 -3.40 3.07 -2.28
C ILE A 45 -3.52 2.43 -0.90
N LEU A 46 -4.75 2.34 -0.40
CA LEU A 46 -5.11 1.48 0.71
C LEU A 46 -5.64 0.15 0.14
N PRO A 47 -4.85 -0.93 0.17
CA PRO A 47 -5.24 -2.20 -0.42
C PRO A 47 -6.31 -2.90 0.41
N GLY A 48 -7.02 -3.81 -0.25
CA GLY A 48 -7.97 -4.71 0.40
C GLY A 48 -7.30 -5.74 1.31
N GLY A 49 -8.13 -6.42 2.10
CA GLY A 49 -7.71 -7.47 3.01
C GLY A 49 -8.64 -7.59 4.21
N PHE A 50 -8.09 -8.10 5.31
CA PHE A 50 -8.74 -8.28 6.60
C PHE A 50 -7.88 -7.56 7.66
N SER A 51 -7.75 -6.24 7.55
CA SER A 51 -6.86 -5.47 8.43
C SER A 51 -7.29 -5.65 9.89
N TYR A 52 -6.34 -6.03 10.75
CA TYR A 52 -6.59 -6.45 12.15
C TYR A 52 -7.62 -7.56 12.31
N GLY A 53 -7.85 -8.38 11.27
CA GLY A 53 -8.85 -9.44 11.27
C GLY A 53 -10.29 -8.91 11.30
N ASP A 54 -10.53 -7.71 10.76
CA ASP A 54 -11.82 -7.00 10.76
C ASP A 54 -12.37 -6.75 12.18
N TYR A 55 -11.48 -6.73 13.16
CA TYR A 55 -11.79 -6.42 14.55
C TYR A 55 -12.03 -4.91 14.75
N LEU A 56 -12.94 -4.56 15.66
CA LEU A 56 -13.25 -3.19 16.11
C LEU A 56 -12.77 -2.96 17.54
#